data_AF-A0AAV3K2C6-F1
#
_entry.id   AF-A0AAV3K2C6-F1
#
_cell.length_a   1.000
_cell.length_b   1.000
_cell.length_c   1.000
_cell.angle_alpha   90.00
_cell.angle_beta   90.00
_cell.angle_gamma   90.00
#
_symmetry.space_group_name_H-M   'P 1'
#
loop_
_entity.id
_entity.type
_entity.pdbx_description
1 polymer ?
#
loop_
_entity_poly.entity_id
_entity_poly.type
_entity_poly.pdbx_seq_one_letter_code
_entity_poly.pdbx_strand_id
1 'polypeptide(L)'
;MGLSGFDPFTHGEITSFPENIHFGQKRVAPQFSNIGSQASDLIRGRDISDVAKDLKSGKVSANEFVISYIIDPKIGVPITLNNRGLAAVSEANIKPDSAILVPYDKAPKHLLKDGTSKTIDVTKIKDDSGELRTVLCPF
;
A
#
# COMPACT_ATOMS: atom_id res chain seq x y z
N MET A 1 11.27 4.48 -13.20
CA MET A 1 10.29 5.59 -13.21
C MET A 1 8.93 5.01 -12.84
N GLY A 2 8.55 5.07 -11.56
CA GLY A 2 7.30 4.52 -11.04
C GLY A 2 6.45 5.65 -10.48
N LEU A 3 5.93 6.47 -11.38
CA LEU A 3 4.94 7.49 -11.07
C LEU A 3 3.60 6.91 -11.51
N SER A 4 2.87 6.26 -10.61
CA SER A 4 1.44 6.19 -10.86
C SER A 4 0.91 7.58 -10.51
N GLY A 5 0.84 8.48 -11.49
CA GLY A 5 -0.03 9.66 -11.44
C GLY A 5 -1.52 9.26 -11.48
N PHE A 6 -1.83 8.10 -10.92
CA PHE A 6 -3.14 7.53 -10.81
C PHE A 6 -3.77 8.14 -9.57
N ASP A 7 -4.86 8.86 -9.79
CA ASP A 7 -5.68 9.40 -8.72
C ASP A 7 -6.86 8.44 -8.45
N PRO A 8 -6.86 7.71 -7.33
CA PRO A 8 -7.91 6.75 -7.03
C PRO A 8 -9.28 7.41 -6.84
N PHE A 9 -9.32 8.70 -6.50
CA PHE A 9 -10.58 9.43 -6.32
C PHE A 9 -11.31 9.73 -7.64
N THR A 10 -10.62 9.68 -8.78
CA THR A 10 -11.25 9.95 -10.09
C THR A 10 -12.29 8.89 -10.48
N HIS A 11 -12.10 7.65 -10.04
CA HIS A 11 -12.97 6.52 -10.40
C HIS A 11 -13.42 5.68 -9.21
N GLY A 12 -12.84 5.90 -8.03
CA GLY A 12 -13.07 5.07 -6.87
C GLY A 12 -14.16 5.57 -5.93
N GLU A 13 -14.69 4.66 -5.14
CA GLU A 13 -15.67 4.90 -4.09
C GLU A 13 -15.01 4.76 -2.72
N ILE A 14 -15.35 5.63 -1.77
CA ILE A 14 -14.89 5.51 -0.37
C ILE A 14 -15.71 4.42 0.32
N THR A 15 -15.03 3.41 0.85
CA THR A 15 -15.63 2.29 1.57
C THR A 15 -15.01 2.18 2.97
N SER A 16 -15.60 1.36 3.84
CA SER A 16 -14.89 0.86 5.01
C SER A 16 -13.60 0.14 4.58
N PHE A 17 -12.57 0.16 5.43
CA PHE A 17 -11.32 -0.56 5.15
C PHE A 17 -11.59 -2.06 4.96
N PRO A 18 -11.20 -2.67 3.83
CA PRO A 18 -11.59 -4.02 3.49
C PRO A 18 -10.89 -5.06 4.38
N GLU A 19 -11.65 -6.09 4.76
CA GLU A 19 -11.09 -7.29 5.38
C GLU A 19 -10.37 -8.14 4.34
N ASN A 20 -9.41 -8.93 4.82
CA ASN A 20 -8.62 -9.84 4.02
C ASN A 20 -7.97 -9.13 2.81
N ILE A 21 -7.48 -7.90 2.97
CA ILE A 21 -6.73 -7.19 1.92
C ILE A 21 -5.34 -7.79 1.73
N HIS A 22 -4.90 -7.82 0.47
CA HIS A 22 -3.61 -8.36 0.05
C HIS A 22 -2.74 -7.29 -0.61
N PHE A 23 -1.44 -7.54 -0.64
CA PHE A 23 -0.49 -6.83 -1.47
C PHE A 23 -0.65 -7.22 -2.93
N GLY A 24 -0.60 -6.23 -3.83
CA GLY A 24 -0.60 -6.43 -5.29
C GLY A 24 0.81 -6.55 -5.88
N GLN A 25 1.84 -6.49 -5.03
CA GLN A 25 3.24 -6.60 -5.40
C GLN A 25 3.95 -7.54 -4.45
N LYS A 26 4.97 -8.25 -4.96
CA LYS A 26 5.83 -9.12 -4.14
C LYS A 26 6.80 -8.34 -3.27
N ARG A 27 7.18 -7.14 -3.71
CA ARG A 27 8.22 -6.34 -3.06
C ARG A 27 8.03 -4.85 -3.22
N VAL A 28 8.59 -4.10 -2.26
CA VAL A 28 8.65 -2.64 -2.27
C VAL A 28 10.03 -2.14 -1.81
N ALA A 29 10.36 -0.92 -2.24
CA ALA A 29 11.48 -0.18 -1.66
C ALA A 29 11.14 0.24 -0.22
N PRO A 30 12.13 0.36 0.68
CA PRO A 30 11.91 0.74 2.08
C PRO A 30 11.36 2.14 2.26
N GLN A 31 11.54 3.03 1.29
CA GLN A 31 11.16 4.45 1.41
C GLN A 31 9.89 4.77 0.64
N PHE A 32 9.06 5.66 1.20
CA PHE A 32 7.98 6.32 0.48
C PHE A 32 8.54 7.19 -0.65
N SER A 33 7.77 7.36 -1.73
CA SER A 33 8.19 8.19 -2.86
C SER A 33 8.17 9.67 -2.46
N ASN A 34 9.19 10.43 -2.89
CA ASN A 34 9.19 11.90 -2.77
C ASN A 34 8.36 12.57 -3.88
N ILE A 35 8.31 11.97 -5.06
CA ILE A 35 7.73 12.53 -6.28
C ILE A 35 6.43 11.79 -6.61
N GLY A 36 5.36 12.54 -6.94
CA GLY A 36 4.06 12.00 -7.33
C GLY A 36 3.35 11.21 -6.21
N SER A 37 3.74 11.42 -4.95
CA SER A 37 3.09 10.79 -3.81
C SER A 37 1.91 11.65 -3.36
N GLN A 38 0.74 11.02 -3.21
CA GLN A 38 -0.41 11.59 -2.51
C GLN A 38 -0.27 11.53 -0.98
N ALA A 39 0.87 11.07 -0.45
CA ALA A 39 1.10 10.97 0.98
C ALA A 39 1.41 12.34 1.59
N SER A 40 0.97 12.54 2.83
CA SER A 40 1.29 13.72 3.66
C SER A 40 2.81 13.93 3.77
N ASP A 41 3.25 15.18 3.98
CA ASP A 41 4.67 15.51 4.21
C ASP A 41 5.26 14.79 5.43
N LEU A 42 4.40 14.31 6.34
CA LEU A 42 4.78 13.45 7.46
C LEU A 42 5.24 12.04 7.05
N ILE A 43 5.01 11.64 5.79
CA ILE A 43 5.24 10.29 5.25
C ILE A 43 6.23 10.31 4.07
N ARG A 44 6.17 11.35 3.23
CA ARG A 44 6.97 11.43 1.99
C ARG A 44 8.48 11.24 2.24
N GLY A 45 9.09 10.36 1.45
CA GLY A 45 10.54 10.09 1.51
C GLY A 45 11.02 9.26 2.70
N ARG A 46 10.16 9.03 3.70
CA ARG A 46 10.54 8.34 4.94
C ARG A 46 10.59 6.83 4.75
N ASP A 47 11.31 6.16 5.64
CA ASP A 47 11.29 4.71 5.73
C ASP A 47 9.94 4.21 6.27
N ILE A 48 9.43 3.12 5.69
CA ILE A 48 8.20 2.44 6.12
C ILE A 48 8.21 2.15 7.62
N SER A 49 9.34 1.69 8.16
CA SER A 49 9.42 1.33 9.58
C SER A 49 9.40 2.54 10.51
N ASP A 50 9.94 3.68 10.09
CA ASP A 50 9.88 4.89 10.91
C ASP A 50 8.47 5.48 10.92
N VAL A 51 7.77 5.42 9.79
CA VAL A 51 6.35 5.80 9.73
C VAL A 51 5.49 4.82 10.54
N ALA A 52 5.79 3.52 10.50
CA ALA A 52 5.10 2.51 11.32
C ALA A 52 5.28 2.73 12.84
N LYS A 53 6.48 3.16 13.28
CA LYS A 53 6.71 3.56 14.68
C LYS A 53 5.87 4.79 15.05
N ASP A 54 5.81 5.78 14.17
CA ASP A 54 5.03 6.99 14.41
C ASP A 54 3.53 6.71 14.47
N LEU A 55 3.03 5.81 13.61
CA LEU A 55 1.67 5.26 13.67
C LEU A 55 1.40 4.62 15.04
N LYS A 56 2.26 3.72 15.51
CA LYS A 56 2.13 3.07 16.83
C LYS A 56 2.13 4.07 17.98
N SER A 57 2.88 5.17 17.85
CA SER A 57 2.95 6.22 18.86
C SER A 57 1.84 7.28 18.76
N GLY A 58 0.97 7.21 17.75
CA GLY A 58 -0.10 8.19 17.50
C GLY A 58 0.36 9.52 16.92
N LYS A 59 1.64 9.66 16.50
CA LYS A 59 2.16 10.87 15.85
C LYS A 59 1.67 11.04 14.41
N VAL A 60 1.37 9.94 13.75
CA VAL A 60 0.76 9.89 12.42
C VAL A 60 -0.52 9.10 12.55
N SER A 61 -1.63 9.62 12.02
CA SER A 61 -2.90 8.88 11.98
C SER A 61 -2.88 7.87 10.83
N ALA A 62 -3.48 6.70 11.03
CA ALA A 62 -3.66 5.73 9.93
C ALA A 62 -4.56 6.30 8.81
N ASN A 63 -5.44 7.25 9.13
CA ASN A 63 -6.30 7.90 8.14
C ASN A 63 -5.56 8.93 7.26
N GLU A 64 -4.29 9.23 7.54
CA GLU A 64 -3.43 9.98 6.60
C GLU A 64 -3.07 9.16 5.35
N PHE A 65 -3.29 7.84 5.40
CA PHE A 65 -3.01 6.96 4.28
C PHE A 65 -4.22 6.81 3.38
N VAL A 66 -4.06 7.27 2.14
CA VAL A 66 -4.99 6.93 1.06
C VAL A 66 -4.69 5.51 0.57
N ILE A 67 -5.36 4.52 1.16
CA ILE A 67 -5.30 3.13 0.70
C ILE A 67 -6.39 2.92 -0.34
N SER A 68 -6.00 2.72 -1.58
CA SER A 68 -6.88 2.27 -2.65
C SER A 68 -6.67 0.80 -2.96
N TYR A 69 -7.73 0.14 -3.41
CA TYR A 69 -7.73 -1.28 -3.72
C TYR A 69 -8.70 -1.60 -4.84
N ILE A 70 -8.53 -2.77 -5.44
CA ILE A 70 -9.46 -3.38 -6.38
C ILE A 70 -9.99 -4.69 -5.81
N ILE A 71 -11.08 -5.21 -6.37
CA ILE A 71 -11.46 -6.61 -6.21
C ILE A 71 -11.10 -7.33 -7.50
N ASP A 72 -10.24 -8.34 -7.44
CA ASP A 72 -9.95 -9.17 -8.61
C ASP A 72 -11.18 -10.02 -8.94
N PRO A 73 -11.79 -9.88 -10.13
CA PRO A 73 -13.03 -10.58 -10.47
C PRO A 73 -12.86 -12.11 -10.57
N LYS A 74 -11.63 -12.62 -10.69
CA LYS A 74 -11.37 -14.07 -10.78
C LYS A 74 -11.32 -14.75 -9.42
N ILE A 75 -10.79 -14.05 -8.42
CA ILE A 75 -10.54 -14.63 -7.07
C ILE A 75 -11.37 -13.98 -5.97
N GLY A 76 -12.01 -12.83 -6.23
CA GLY A 76 -12.85 -12.11 -5.27
C GLY A 76 -12.08 -11.46 -4.11
N VAL A 77 -10.75 -11.34 -4.22
CA VAL A 77 -9.89 -10.83 -3.15
C VAL A 77 -9.63 -9.33 -3.31
N PRO A 78 -9.71 -8.54 -2.22
CA PRO A 78 -9.24 -7.15 -2.20
C PRO A 78 -7.71 -7.07 -2.34
N ILE A 79 -7.23 -6.35 -3.35
CA ILE A 79 -5.79 -6.17 -3.62
C ILE A 79 -5.46 -4.68 -3.60
N THR A 80 -4.51 -4.27 -2.75
CA THR A 80 -4.10 -2.87 -2.67
C THR A 80 -3.35 -2.41 -3.92
N LEU A 81 -3.57 -1.16 -4.30
CA LEU A 81 -2.76 -0.44 -5.27
C LEU A 81 -1.65 0.40 -4.59
N ASN A 82 -1.64 0.46 -3.25
CA ASN A 82 -0.74 1.30 -2.44
C ASN A 82 0.11 0.45 -1.50
N ASN A 83 0.93 -0.45 -2.05
CA ASN A 83 1.67 -1.45 -1.28
C ASN A 83 2.53 -0.89 -0.13
N ARG A 84 3.21 0.25 -0.31
CA ARG A 84 4.01 0.88 0.76
C ARG A 84 3.14 1.44 1.89
N GLY A 85 1.99 1.99 1.55
CA GLY A 85 1.00 2.45 2.53
C GLY A 85 0.47 1.26 3.34
N LEU A 86 0.02 0.21 2.66
CA LEU A 86 -0.46 -1.02 3.31
C LEU A 86 0.64 -1.65 4.19
N ALA A 87 1.90 -1.64 3.75
CA ALA A 87 3.02 -2.17 4.52
C ALA A 87 3.23 -1.40 5.83
N ALA A 88 3.18 -0.07 5.82
CA ALA A 88 3.34 0.73 7.03
C ALA A 88 2.22 0.50 8.06
N VAL A 89 0.96 0.48 7.61
CA VAL A 89 -0.18 0.19 8.49
C VAL A 89 -0.17 -1.25 9.01
N SER A 90 0.33 -2.20 8.21
CA SER A 90 0.51 -3.60 8.60
C SER A 90 1.63 -3.77 9.63
N GLU A 91 2.79 -3.13 9.44
CA GLU A 91 3.88 -3.11 10.44
C GLU A 91 3.45 -2.45 11.75
N ALA A 92 2.59 -1.43 11.65
CA ALA A 92 2.00 -0.76 12.80
C ALA A 92 0.94 -1.63 13.49
N ASN A 93 0.32 -2.56 12.77
CA ASN A 93 -0.90 -3.28 13.13
C ASN A 93 -2.06 -2.33 13.51
N ILE A 94 -2.21 -1.25 12.73
CA ILE A 94 -3.25 -0.23 12.92
C ILE A 94 -3.87 0.01 11.54
N LYS A 95 -5.16 -0.30 11.37
CA LYS A 95 -5.85 -0.05 10.09
C LYS A 95 -6.46 1.36 10.03
N PRO A 96 -6.49 1.99 8.84
CA PRO A 96 -7.36 3.13 8.58
C PRO A 96 -8.84 2.76 8.73
N ASP A 97 -9.71 3.75 8.91
CA ASP A 97 -11.16 3.54 8.97
C ASP A 97 -11.74 3.23 7.58
N SER A 98 -11.20 3.88 6.55
CA SER A 98 -11.72 3.83 5.19
C SER A 98 -10.63 3.54 4.15
N ALA A 99 -11.07 3.11 2.99
CA ALA A 99 -10.26 2.85 1.81
C ALA A 99 -11.01 3.29 0.54
N ILE A 100 -10.34 3.25 -0.61
CA ILE A 100 -10.95 3.60 -1.90
C ILE A 100 -11.02 2.36 -2.78
N LEU A 101 -12.24 1.89 -3.05
CA LEU A 101 -12.49 0.83 -4.01
C LEU A 101 -12.46 1.40 -5.43
N VAL A 102 -11.49 0.97 -6.23
CA VAL A 102 -11.34 1.33 -7.63
C VAL A 102 -11.92 0.22 -8.51
N PRO A 103 -12.72 0.54 -9.55
CA PRO A 103 -13.15 -0.45 -10.53
C PRO A 103 -11.95 -1.13 -11.22
N TYR A 104 -12.00 -2.46 -11.35
CA TYR A 104 -10.89 -3.27 -11.86
C TYR A 104 -10.37 -2.82 -13.23
N ASP A 105 -11.27 -2.40 -14.13
CA ASP A 105 -10.95 -1.94 -15.48
C ASP A 105 -10.28 -0.55 -15.53
N LYS A 106 -10.38 0.23 -14.45
CA LYS A 106 -9.77 1.56 -14.29
C LYS A 106 -8.43 1.52 -13.58
N ALA A 107 -8.11 0.42 -12.90
CA ALA A 107 -6.85 0.29 -12.20
C ALA A 107 -5.66 0.20 -13.18
N PRO A 108 -4.51 0.81 -12.85
CA PRO A 108 -3.33 0.70 -13.70
C PRO A 108 -2.85 -0.75 -13.80
N LYS A 109 -2.96 -1.34 -15.00
CA LYS A 109 -2.63 -2.78 -15.23
C LYS A 109 -1.24 -3.19 -14.75
N HIS A 110 -0.27 -2.28 -14.74
CA HIS A 110 1.08 -2.56 -14.27
C HIS A 110 1.17 -2.80 -12.76
N LEU A 111 0.21 -2.31 -11.97
CA LEU A 111 0.10 -2.55 -10.53
C LEU A 111 -0.53 -3.92 -10.20
N LEU A 112 -1.10 -4.59 -11.20
CA LEU A 112 -1.77 -5.89 -11.06
C LEU A 112 -0.92 -7.07 -11.59
N LYS A 113 0.31 -6.81 -12.05
CA LYS A 113 1.13 -7.80 -12.78
C LYS A 113 1.73 -8.88 -11.90
N ASP A 114 1.98 -8.59 -10.63
CA ASP A 114 2.81 -9.43 -9.76
C ASP A 114 2.01 -10.46 -8.95
N GLY A 115 0.68 -10.46 -9.08
CA GLY A 115 -0.23 -11.32 -8.35
C GLY A 115 -0.65 -10.74 -6.99
N THR A 116 -1.27 -11.59 -6.16
CA THR A 116 -1.74 -11.24 -4.82
C THR A 116 -0.95 -11.99 -3.76
N SER A 117 -0.63 -11.35 -2.64
CA SER A 117 0.06 -11.96 -1.51
C SER A 117 -0.37 -11.37 -0.17
N LYS A 118 -0.38 -12.19 0.88
CA LYS A 118 -0.52 -11.71 2.27
C LYS A 118 0.75 -11.09 2.82
N THR A 119 1.89 -11.31 2.17
CA THR A 119 3.18 -10.77 2.56
C THR A 119 3.80 -9.92 1.47
N ILE A 120 4.67 -8.99 1.87
CA ILE A 120 5.49 -8.21 0.95
C ILE A 120 6.91 -8.06 1.48
N ASP A 121 7.88 -8.18 0.58
CA ASP A 121 9.29 -8.05 0.92
C ASP A 121 9.76 -6.60 0.77
N VAL A 122 10.38 -6.07 1.82
CA VAL A 122 11.02 -4.76 1.80
C VAL A 122 12.48 -4.94 1.40
N THR A 123 12.84 -4.46 0.22
CA THR A 123 14.16 -4.74 -0.41
C THR A 123 14.89 -3.43 -0.76
N LYS A 124 16.20 -3.37 -0.56
CA LYS A 124 17.04 -2.24 -1.00
C LYS A 124 17.32 -2.26 -2.51
N ILE A 125 17.27 -3.44 -3.13
CA ILE A 125 17.72 -3.67 -4.51
C ILE A 125 16.65 -4.44 -5.28
N LYS A 126 16.50 -4.11 -6.57
CA LYS A 126 15.51 -4.71 -7.49
C LYS A 126 15.85 -6.14 -7.94
N ASP A 127 16.88 -6.79 -7.41
CA ASP A 127 17.35 -8.12 -7.83
C ASP A 127 17.26 -9.19 -6.72
N ASP A 128 16.48 -8.92 -5.66
CA ASP A 128 16.20 -9.83 -4.53
C ASP A 128 17.42 -10.15 -3.63
N SER A 129 18.61 -9.64 -3.95
CA SER A 129 19.84 -9.85 -3.14
C SER A 129 19.94 -8.95 -1.90
N GLY A 130 18.96 -8.05 -1.70
CA GLY A 130 18.97 -7.01 -0.67
C GLY A 130 17.69 -6.97 0.17
N GLU A 131 17.08 -8.12 0.43
CA GLU A 131 15.94 -8.24 1.34
C GLU A 131 16.30 -7.76 2.75
N LEU A 132 15.48 -6.86 3.29
CA LEU A 132 15.64 -6.34 4.66
C LEU A 132 14.74 -7.08 5.64
N ARG A 133 13.49 -7.29 5.24
CA ARG A 133 12.43 -7.93 6.04
C ARG A 133 11.21 -8.22 5.17
N THR A 134 10.40 -9.16 5.62
CA THR A 134 9.05 -9.41 5.12
C THR A 134 8.00 -8.81 6.05
N VAL A 135 6.97 -8.18 5.48
CA VAL A 135 5.81 -7.65 6.21
C VAL A 135 4.60 -8.52 5.90
N LEU A 136 3.87 -8.96 6.95
CA LEU A 136 2.59 -9.65 6.83
C LEU A 136 1.45 -8.63 6.98
N CYS A 137 0.44 -8.68 6.11
CA CYS A 137 -0.81 -7.94 6.26
C CYS A 137 -1.77 -8.72 7.17
N PRO A 138 -2.09 -8.20 8.38
CA PRO A 138 -2.90 -8.92 9.37
C PRO A 138 -4.42 -8.70 9.18
N PHE A 139 -4.82 -7.82 8.26
CA PHE A 139 -6.20 -7.41 8.05
C PHE A 139 -6.96 -8.32 7.08
#